data_AF-A0A524NJV6-F1
#
_entry.id   AF-A0A524NJV6-F1
#
_cell.length_a   1.000
_cell.length_b   1.000
_cell.length_c   1.000
_cell.angle_alpha   90.00
_cell.angle_beta   90.00
_cell.angle_gamma   90.00
#
_symmetry.space_group_name_H-M   'P 1'
#
loop_
_entity.id
_entity.type
_entity.pdbx_description
1 polymer ?
#
loop_
_entity_poly.entity_id
_entity_poly.type
_entity_poly.pdbx_seq_one_letter_code
_entity_poly.pdbx_strand_id
1 'polypeptide(L)'
;MIWKTAWKNVWRNKVRSLVVIVSVTIGIFGGVFAVAIMNGAIVQRVDAALNDEIAHIHINDPAFRDNYDIQLSIPYPEQVLSTVRETPGVNAVTARTVITGMANTAAKSAGVQILGIDPASEKEVFRLYETTIPGTGDFFETESHNQLAYIGHELAKDLNIIRYRIDQGVLDSLAVMGVPAEVLDKLVPFTGKRFKSEKAFKKEIKGVLTMKEQHEFGGLIR
;
A
#
# COMPACT_ATOMS: atom_id res chain seq x y z
N MET A 1 -29.59 -23.79 45.45
CA MET A 1 -30.33 -22.60 45.95
C MET A 1 -29.68 -21.27 45.57
N ILE A 2 -28.36 -21.09 45.71
CA ILE A 2 -27.65 -19.80 45.55
C ILE A 2 -27.83 -19.16 44.16
N TRP A 3 -27.74 -19.95 43.07
CA TRP A 3 -27.90 -19.46 41.69
C TRP A 3 -29.24 -18.76 41.44
N LYS A 4 -30.34 -19.34 41.93
CA LYS A 4 -31.71 -18.82 41.76
C LYS A 4 -31.90 -17.51 42.52
N THR A 5 -31.24 -17.35 43.68
CA THR A 5 -31.30 -16.15 44.50
C THR A 5 -30.44 -15.02 43.91
N ALA A 6 -29.24 -15.34 43.40
CA ALA A 6 -28.36 -14.39 42.75
C ALA A 6 -28.98 -13.78 41.47
N TRP A 7 -29.57 -14.61 40.61
CA TRP A 7 -30.22 -14.17 39.37
C TRP A 7 -31.38 -13.19 39.62
N LYS A 8 -32.22 -13.48 40.63
CA LYS A 8 -33.31 -12.59 41.04
C LYS A 8 -32.78 -11.26 41.59
N ASN A 9 -31.63 -11.25 42.26
CA ASN A 9 -31.03 -10.05 42.81
C ASN A 9 -30.53 -9.10 41.70
N VAL A 10 -29.83 -9.65 40.70
CA VAL A 10 -29.37 -8.90 39.51
C VAL A 10 -30.55 -8.26 38.77
N TRP A 11 -31.64 -9.00 38.57
CA TRP A 11 -32.82 -8.48 37.87
C TRP A 11 -33.68 -7.50 38.70
N ARG A 12 -33.54 -7.48 40.03
CA ARG A 12 -34.28 -6.55 40.90
C ARG A 12 -33.68 -5.14 40.89
N ASN A 13 -32.36 -5.00 40.75
CA ASN A 13 -31.64 -3.73 40.71
C ASN A 13 -30.98 -3.49 39.35
N LYS A 14 -31.81 -3.43 38.30
CA LYS A 14 -31.41 -3.41 36.88
C LYS A 14 -30.36 -2.37 36.55
N VAL A 15 -30.52 -1.13 37.03
CA VAL A 15 -29.61 -0.02 36.71
C VAL A 15 -28.21 -0.25 37.28
N ARG A 16 -28.11 -0.61 38.56
CA ARG A 16 -26.81 -0.86 39.23
C ARG A 16 -26.09 -2.06 38.61
N SER A 17 -26.82 -3.14 38.33
CA SER A 17 -26.26 -4.32 37.69
C SER A 17 -25.83 -4.04 36.24
N LEU A 18 -26.59 -3.24 35.49
CA LEU A 18 -26.25 -2.88 34.11
C LEU A 18 -24.95 -2.09 34.04
N VAL A 19 -24.74 -1.12 34.94
CA VAL A 19 -23.47 -0.35 34.99
C VAL A 19 -22.28 -1.29 35.15
N VAL A 20 -22.33 -2.22 36.11
CA VAL A 20 -21.23 -3.18 36.34
C VAL A 20 -21.03 -4.10 35.13
N ILE A 21 -22.11 -4.64 34.56
CA ILE A 21 -22.04 -5.52 33.38
C ILE A 21 -21.42 -4.78 32.20
N VAL A 22 -21.85 -3.54 31.93
CA VAL A 22 -21.32 -2.72 30.83
C VAL A 22 -19.85 -2.38 31.05
N SER A 23 -19.45 -1.98 32.27
CA SER A 23 -18.04 -1.71 32.58
C SER A 23 -17.14 -2.92 32.34
N VAL A 24 -17.57 -4.11 32.81
CA VAL A 24 -16.84 -5.36 32.59
C VAL A 24 -16.81 -5.73 31.11
N THR A 25 -17.95 -5.59 30.42
CA THR A 25 -18.06 -5.91 28.99
C THR A 25 -17.14 -5.03 28.15
N ILE A 26 -17.13 -3.71 28.40
CA ILE A 26 -16.24 -2.77 27.68
C ILE A 26 -14.78 -3.10 27.96
N GLY A 27 -14.42 -3.41 29.21
CA GLY A 27 -13.04 -3.78 29.57
C GLY A 27 -12.57 -5.05 28.87
N ILE A 28 -13.38 -6.10 28.90
CA ILE A 28 -13.06 -7.37 28.24
C ILE A 28 -13.05 -7.19 26.71
N PHE A 29 -14.06 -6.51 26.16
CA PHE A 29 -14.13 -6.23 24.72
C PHE A 29 -12.90 -5.47 24.25
N GLY A 30 -12.49 -4.41 24.95
CA GLY A 30 -11.30 -3.63 24.59
C GLY A 30 -10.03 -4.47 24.59
N GLY A 31 -9.85 -5.32 25.60
CA GLY A 31 -8.70 -6.23 25.67
C GLY A 31 -8.68 -7.26 24.54
N VAL A 32 -9.79 -7.94 24.30
CA VAL A 32 -9.91 -8.94 23.22
C VAL A 32 -9.76 -8.30 21.85
N PHE A 33 -10.37 -7.13 21.64
CA PHE A 33 -10.30 -6.38 20.39
C PHE A 33 -8.87 -5.92 20.08
N ALA A 34 -8.14 -5.41 21.08
CA ALA A 34 -6.75 -5.01 20.91
C ALA A 34 -5.86 -6.20 20.52
N VAL A 35 -6.04 -7.36 21.18
CA VAL A 35 -5.31 -8.59 20.85
C VAL A 35 -5.65 -9.08 19.44
N ALA A 36 -6.91 -9.03 19.05
CA ALA A 36 -7.34 -9.43 17.71
C ALA A 36 -6.70 -8.57 16.61
N ILE A 37 -6.69 -7.23 16.79
CA ILE A 37 -6.01 -6.32 15.86
C ILE A 37 -4.52 -6.63 15.79
N MET A 38 -3.87 -6.81 16.94
CA MET A 38 -2.43 -7.07 17.00
C MET A 38 -2.07 -8.36 16.27
N ASN A 39 -2.84 -9.44 16.49
CA ASN A 39 -2.63 -10.70 15.80
C ASN A 39 -2.85 -10.56 14.29
N GLY A 40 -3.90 -9.84 13.86
CA GLY A 40 -4.12 -9.57 12.45
C GLY A 40 -2.95 -8.81 11.81
N ALA A 41 -2.46 -7.77 12.49
CA ALA A 41 -1.31 -7.00 12.02
C ALA A 41 -0.03 -7.84 11.96
N ILE A 42 0.21 -8.73 12.92
CA ILE A 42 1.37 -9.63 12.93
C ILE A 42 1.31 -10.60 11.74
N VAL A 43 0.16 -11.26 11.54
CA VAL A 43 -0.01 -12.21 10.42
C VAL A 43 0.21 -11.51 9.08
N GLN A 44 -0.38 -10.33 8.89
CA GLN A 44 -0.20 -9.54 7.68
C GLN A 44 1.25 -9.09 7.49
N ARG A 45 1.93 -8.67 8.57
CA ARG A 45 3.33 -8.23 8.48
C ARG A 45 4.27 -9.38 8.15
N VAL A 46 4.03 -10.58 8.70
CA VAL A 46 4.81 -11.77 8.38
C VAL A 46 4.59 -12.17 6.92
N ASP A 47 3.34 -12.17 6.45
CA ASP A 47 3.02 -12.48 5.06
C ASP A 47 3.70 -11.52 4.07
N ALA A 48 3.61 -10.21 4.32
CA ALA A 48 4.29 -9.19 3.50
C ALA A 48 5.82 -9.31 3.57
N ALA A 49 6.39 -9.56 4.76
CA ALA A 49 7.83 -9.71 4.90
C ALA A 49 8.38 -10.90 4.10
N LEU A 50 7.64 -12.02 4.07
CA LEU A 50 8.04 -13.22 3.34
C LEU A 50 7.78 -13.10 1.84
N ASN A 51 6.62 -12.58 1.44
CA ASN A 51 6.22 -12.60 0.03
C ASN A 51 6.63 -11.37 -0.77
N ASP A 52 6.96 -10.24 -0.11
CA ASP A 52 7.27 -8.98 -0.79
C ASP A 52 8.71 -8.49 -0.52
N GLU A 53 9.20 -8.64 0.72
CA GLU A 53 10.47 -8.00 1.16
C GLU A 53 11.70 -8.94 1.14
N ILE A 54 11.67 -10.07 1.85
CA ILE A 54 12.90 -10.81 2.24
C ILE A 54 12.96 -12.26 1.71
N ALA A 55 11.81 -12.87 1.35
CA ALA A 55 11.67 -14.30 1.09
C ALA A 55 11.86 -15.16 2.35
N HIS A 56 11.71 -16.47 2.18
CA HIS A 56 11.84 -17.46 3.25
C HIS A 56 13.28 -17.61 3.74
N ILE A 57 14.25 -17.44 2.84
CA ILE A 57 15.69 -17.52 3.14
C ILE A 57 16.36 -16.34 2.46
N HIS A 58 17.08 -15.56 3.24
CA HIS A 58 17.87 -14.43 2.75
C HIS A 58 19.33 -14.65 3.11
N ILE A 59 20.14 -14.85 2.07
CA ILE A 59 21.59 -14.97 2.17
C ILE A 59 22.16 -13.58 1.94
N ASN A 60 22.95 -13.09 2.89
CA ASN A 60 23.64 -11.80 2.79
C ASN A 60 24.94 -11.82 3.59
N ASP A 61 25.78 -10.81 3.40
CA ASP A 61 26.94 -10.60 4.25
C ASP A 61 26.49 -10.37 5.70
N PRO A 62 27.16 -10.94 6.73
CA PRO A 62 26.77 -10.78 8.13
C PRO A 62 26.64 -9.32 8.58
N ALA A 63 27.49 -8.42 8.08
CA ALA A 63 27.46 -7.00 8.41
C ALA A 63 26.40 -6.21 7.62
N PHE A 64 25.81 -6.81 6.58
CA PHE A 64 24.83 -6.14 5.71
C PHE A 64 23.55 -5.73 6.46
N ARG A 65 23.19 -6.49 7.52
CA ARG A 65 22.02 -6.17 8.34
C ARG A 65 22.24 -4.97 9.26
N ASP A 66 23.50 -4.68 9.59
CA ASP A 66 23.87 -3.53 10.42
C ASP A 66 23.99 -2.26 9.58
N ASN A 67 24.49 -2.39 8.35
CA ASN A 67 24.60 -1.29 7.40
C ASN A 67 24.34 -1.78 5.97
N TYR A 68 23.39 -1.16 5.27
CA TYR A 68 23.08 -1.42 3.85
C TYR A 68 24.16 -0.81 2.93
N ASP A 69 25.42 -1.12 3.19
CA ASP A 69 26.57 -0.66 2.42
C ASP A 69 26.69 -1.50 1.14
N ILE A 70 26.88 -0.83 0.01
CA ILE A 70 27.04 -1.46 -1.30
C ILE A 70 28.30 -2.34 -1.37
N GLN A 71 29.30 -2.09 -0.51
CA GLN A 71 30.52 -2.91 -0.46
C GLN A 71 30.29 -4.30 0.15
N LEU A 72 29.23 -4.44 0.95
CA LEU A 72 28.88 -5.69 1.63
C LEU A 72 28.11 -6.59 0.65
N SER A 73 28.87 -7.28 -0.19
CA SER A 73 28.38 -8.12 -1.26
C SER A 73 28.82 -9.57 -1.07
N ILE A 74 28.06 -10.50 -1.66
CA ILE A 74 28.39 -11.92 -1.62
C ILE A 74 29.46 -12.21 -2.69
N PRO A 75 30.59 -12.83 -2.33
CA PRO A 75 31.58 -13.24 -3.31
C PRO A 75 31.04 -14.36 -4.21
N TYR A 76 31.31 -14.29 -5.51
CA TYR A 76 30.88 -15.27 -6.52
C TYR A 76 29.36 -15.55 -6.53
N PRO A 77 28.51 -14.51 -6.72
CA PRO A 77 27.05 -14.64 -6.58
C PRO A 77 26.45 -15.71 -7.48
N GLU A 78 26.95 -15.88 -8.71
CA GLU A 78 26.47 -16.91 -9.65
C GLU A 78 26.68 -18.33 -9.13
N GLN A 79 27.81 -18.61 -8.46
CA GLN A 79 28.07 -19.94 -7.89
C GLN A 79 27.16 -20.23 -6.70
N VAL A 80 26.86 -19.20 -5.89
CA VAL A 80 25.92 -19.30 -4.77
C VAL A 80 24.52 -19.57 -5.31
N LEU A 81 24.09 -18.82 -6.33
CA LEU A 81 22.79 -19.02 -6.97
C LEU A 81 22.64 -20.43 -7.55
N SER A 82 23.64 -20.94 -8.28
CA SER A 82 23.58 -22.30 -8.85
C SER A 82 23.50 -23.37 -7.76
N THR A 83 24.31 -23.25 -6.72
CA THR A 83 24.31 -24.19 -5.57
C THR A 83 22.95 -24.21 -4.86
N VAL A 84 22.35 -23.04 -4.65
CA VAL A 84 21.04 -22.92 -4.00
C VAL A 84 19.93 -23.49 -4.90
N ARG A 85 19.98 -23.24 -6.21
CA ARG A 85 19.01 -23.81 -7.18
C ARG A 85 19.04 -25.33 -7.22
N GLU A 86 20.21 -25.94 -7.08
CA GLU A 86 20.39 -27.40 -7.10
C GLU A 86 20.03 -28.07 -5.76
N THR A 87 19.80 -27.29 -4.70
CA THR A 87 19.50 -27.83 -3.38
C THR A 87 18.07 -28.40 -3.32
N PRO A 88 17.88 -29.67 -2.91
CA PRO A 88 16.56 -30.27 -2.81
C PRO A 88 15.60 -29.47 -1.91
N GLY A 89 14.40 -29.18 -2.42
CA GLY A 89 13.37 -28.44 -1.69
C GLY A 89 13.37 -26.92 -1.93
N VAL A 90 14.32 -26.39 -2.72
CA VAL A 90 14.28 -25.00 -3.19
C VAL A 90 13.34 -24.89 -4.40
N ASN A 91 12.32 -24.05 -4.30
CA ASN A 91 11.35 -23.84 -5.39
C ASN A 91 11.83 -22.79 -6.39
N ALA A 92 12.39 -21.68 -5.91
CA ALA A 92 12.85 -20.56 -6.73
C ALA A 92 13.94 -19.77 -5.98
N VAL A 93 14.78 -19.07 -6.71
CA VAL A 93 15.78 -18.14 -6.15
C VAL A 93 16.05 -17.00 -7.11
N THR A 94 16.18 -15.81 -6.53
CA THR A 94 16.49 -14.56 -7.22
C THR A 94 17.65 -13.87 -6.51
N ALA A 95 18.41 -13.10 -7.28
CA ALA A 95 19.43 -12.21 -6.74
C ALA A 95 18.89 -10.79 -6.69
N ARG A 96 19.13 -10.11 -5.58
CA ARG A 96 18.80 -8.69 -5.42
C ARG A 96 20.03 -7.92 -5.01
N THR A 97 20.20 -6.73 -5.58
CA THR A 97 21.15 -5.73 -5.11
C THR A 97 20.38 -4.63 -4.40
N VAL A 98 20.72 -4.34 -3.16
CA VAL A 98 20.00 -3.34 -2.36
C VAL A 98 20.96 -2.22 -2.00
N ILE A 99 20.63 -1.00 -2.40
CA ILE A 99 21.43 0.19 -2.12
C ILE A 99 20.55 1.29 -1.54
N THR A 100 21.13 2.14 -0.69
CA THR A 100 20.46 3.35 -0.22
C THR A 100 20.96 4.55 -1.00
N GLY A 101 20.07 5.42 -1.46
CA GLY A 101 20.41 6.58 -2.27
C GLY A 101 19.37 7.70 -2.19
N MET A 102 19.51 8.70 -3.06
CA MET A 102 18.56 9.80 -3.19
C MET A 102 17.87 9.76 -4.55
N ALA A 103 16.53 9.69 -4.54
CA ALA A 103 15.72 9.93 -5.73
C ALA A 103 15.41 11.42 -5.83
N ASN A 104 15.75 12.01 -6.97
CA ASN A 104 15.59 13.44 -7.22
C ASN A 104 14.68 13.69 -8.43
N THR A 105 13.78 14.64 -8.29
CA THR A 105 12.97 15.18 -9.37
C THR A 105 13.11 16.70 -9.42
N ALA A 106 12.58 17.33 -10.47
CA ALA A 106 12.56 18.79 -10.56
C ALA A 106 11.80 19.48 -9.41
N ALA A 107 10.99 18.74 -8.63
CA ALA A 107 10.14 19.31 -7.58
C ALA A 107 10.57 18.89 -6.16
N LYS A 108 11.01 17.65 -5.96
CA LYS A 108 11.31 17.09 -4.63
C LYS A 108 12.40 16.01 -4.70
N SER A 109 13.08 15.86 -3.59
CA SER A 109 14.10 14.86 -3.32
C SER A 109 13.68 13.99 -2.14
N ALA A 110 13.94 12.69 -2.21
CA ALA A 110 13.67 11.75 -1.12
C ALA A 110 14.81 10.73 -1.01
N GLY A 111 15.14 10.35 0.22
CA GLY A 111 15.98 9.17 0.47
C GLY A 111 15.19 7.91 0.12
N VAL A 112 15.79 7.02 -0.65
CA VAL A 112 15.15 5.79 -1.15
C VAL A 112 16.08 4.59 -1.00
N GLN A 113 15.47 3.42 -0.85
CA GLN A 113 16.15 2.16 -1.06
C GLN A 113 15.88 1.72 -2.51
N ILE A 114 16.94 1.44 -3.25
CA ILE A 114 16.88 1.02 -4.65
C ILE A 114 17.20 -0.47 -4.67
N LEU A 115 16.33 -1.26 -5.30
CA LEU A 115 16.50 -2.68 -5.51
C LEU A 115 16.82 -2.92 -6.99
N GLY A 116 18.01 -3.45 -7.26
CA GLY A 116 18.35 -4.05 -8.54
C GLY A 116 17.89 -5.51 -8.53
N ILE A 117 17.03 -5.86 -9.48
CA ILE A 117 16.37 -7.17 -9.56
C ILE A 117 16.44 -7.72 -10.98
N ASP A 118 16.34 -9.03 -11.13
CA ASP A 118 16.00 -9.68 -12.39
C ASP A 118 14.48 -9.95 -12.44
N PRO A 119 13.69 -9.25 -13.28
CA PRO A 119 12.23 -9.34 -13.26
C PRO A 119 11.68 -10.76 -13.46
N ALA A 120 12.39 -11.61 -14.21
CA ALA A 120 11.93 -12.97 -14.48
C ALA A 120 12.00 -13.84 -13.21
N SER A 121 13.18 -13.94 -12.60
CA SER A 121 13.35 -14.71 -11.36
C SER A 121 12.68 -14.07 -10.15
N GLU A 122 12.51 -12.75 -10.15
CA GLU A 122 11.80 -12.04 -9.09
C GLU A 122 10.33 -12.48 -8.97
N LYS A 123 9.62 -12.62 -10.09
CA LYS A 123 8.20 -13.04 -10.11
C LYS A 123 7.99 -14.46 -9.58
N GLU A 124 9.03 -15.30 -9.62
CA GLU A 124 8.97 -16.67 -9.10
C GLU A 124 9.09 -16.73 -7.57
N VAL A 125 9.74 -15.73 -6.96
CA VAL A 125 10.00 -15.68 -5.51
C VAL A 125 9.07 -14.71 -4.78
N PHE A 126 8.75 -13.58 -5.40
CA PHE A 126 8.04 -12.47 -4.77
C PHE A 126 6.77 -12.08 -5.49
N ARG A 127 5.81 -11.54 -4.72
CA ARG A 127 4.47 -11.16 -5.21
C ARG A 127 4.32 -9.67 -5.46
N LEU A 128 5.40 -8.90 -5.38
CA LEU A 128 5.37 -7.44 -5.56
C LEU A 128 4.73 -7.03 -6.90
N TYR A 129 4.95 -7.80 -7.97
CA TYR A 129 4.37 -7.52 -9.29
C TYR A 129 2.83 -7.55 -9.29
N GLU A 130 2.20 -8.33 -8.40
CA GLU A 130 0.73 -8.43 -8.26
C GLU A 130 0.12 -7.15 -7.68
N THR A 131 0.93 -6.31 -7.04
CA THR A 131 0.50 -5.04 -6.44
C THR A 131 0.48 -3.87 -7.43
N THR A 132 0.82 -4.12 -8.70
CA THR A 132 0.83 -3.10 -9.75
C THR A 132 -0.57 -2.52 -9.95
N ILE A 133 -0.69 -1.20 -9.84
CA ILE A 133 -1.98 -0.51 -10.02
C ILE A 133 -2.38 -0.56 -11.51
N PRO A 134 -3.60 -1.02 -11.84
CA PRO A 134 -4.06 -1.03 -13.22
C PRO A 134 -4.00 0.36 -13.87
N GLY A 135 -3.40 0.44 -15.06
CA GLY A 135 -3.28 1.69 -15.83
C GLY A 135 -2.11 2.60 -15.46
N THR A 136 -1.25 2.24 -14.49
CA THR A 136 -0.07 3.05 -14.14
C THR A 136 1.26 2.57 -14.75
N GLY A 137 1.31 1.34 -15.26
CA GLY A 137 2.49 0.73 -15.86
C GLY A 137 2.45 -0.80 -15.80
N ASP A 138 3.60 -1.42 -16.03
CA ASP A 138 3.82 -2.86 -15.91
C ASP A 138 5.06 -3.16 -15.04
N PHE A 139 5.29 -4.45 -14.75
CA PHE A 139 6.45 -4.91 -14.01
C PHE A 139 7.58 -5.31 -14.98
N PHE A 140 8.17 -4.31 -15.64
CA PHE A 140 9.30 -4.44 -16.58
C PHE A 140 9.01 -5.34 -17.80
N GLU A 141 7.77 -5.31 -18.29
CA GLU A 141 7.34 -6.13 -19.45
C GLU A 141 7.51 -5.38 -20.77
N THR A 142 7.34 -4.05 -20.75
CA THR A 142 7.53 -3.22 -21.94
C THR A 142 9.00 -2.90 -22.17
N GLU A 143 9.54 -3.28 -23.32
CA GLU A 143 10.88 -2.86 -23.73
C GLU A 143 10.94 -1.33 -23.93
N SER A 144 12.00 -0.72 -23.39
CA SER A 144 12.24 0.71 -23.50
C SER A 144 13.71 0.98 -23.75
N HIS A 145 13.99 2.01 -24.56
CA HIS A 145 15.35 2.52 -24.73
C HIS A 145 15.88 3.21 -23.47
N ASN A 146 15.00 3.59 -22.56
CA ASN A 146 15.37 4.23 -21.29
C ASN A 146 15.45 3.19 -20.17
N GLN A 147 16.24 3.52 -19.14
CA GLN A 147 16.24 2.75 -17.89
C GLN A 147 14.85 2.79 -17.26
N LEU A 148 14.28 1.61 -17.05
CA LEU A 148 12.99 1.44 -16.41
C LEU A 148 13.17 1.42 -14.89
N ALA A 149 12.17 1.95 -14.18
CA ALA A 149 12.12 1.90 -12.73
C ALA A 149 10.69 1.62 -12.27
N TYR A 150 10.54 0.66 -11.38
CA TYR A 150 9.28 0.38 -10.70
C TYR A 150 9.24 1.15 -9.37
N ILE A 151 8.22 1.99 -9.17
CA ILE A 151 8.15 2.95 -8.07
C ILE A 151 6.86 2.74 -7.29
N GLY A 152 6.96 2.63 -5.96
CA GLY A 152 5.79 2.55 -5.08
C GLY A 152 4.91 3.80 -5.14
N HIS A 153 3.59 3.63 -5.02
CA HIS A 153 2.61 4.71 -5.14
C HIS A 153 2.90 5.90 -4.22
N GLU A 154 3.16 5.64 -2.93
CA GLU A 154 3.44 6.71 -1.97
C GLU A 154 4.75 7.45 -2.30
N LEU A 155 5.80 6.74 -2.73
CA LEU A 155 7.03 7.38 -3.17
C LEU A 155 6.82 8.24 -4.42
N ALA A 156 6.04 7.76 -5.39
CA ALA A 156 5.69 8.52 -6.59
C ALA A 156 4.88 9.78 -6.26
N LYS A 157 3.97 9.69 -5.28
CA LYS A 157 3.23 10.82 -4.74
C LYS A 157 4.16 11.80 -4.06
N ASP A 158 5.08 11.31 -3.23
CA ASP A 158 6.04 12.12 -2.52
C ASP A 158 7.01 12.85 -3.43
N LEU A 159 7.45 12.22 -4.52
CA LEU A 159 8.29 12.82 -5.55
C LEU A 159 7.52 13.75 -6.50
N ASN A 160 6.20 13.92 -6.33
CA ASN A 160 5.32 14.72 -7.20
C ASN A 160 5.42 14.33 -8.69
N ILE A 161 5.62 13.05 -8.98
CA ILE A 161 5.65 12.54 -10.36
C ILE A 161 4.27 12.07 -10.82
N ILE A 162 3.34 11.80 -9.89
CA ILE A 162 1.93 11.56 -10.19
C ILE A 162 1.28 12.87 -10.64
N ARG A 163 0.76 12.87 -11.86
CA ARG A 163 0.05 14.02 -12.44
C ARG A 163 -1.43 13.68 -12.55
N TYR A 164 -2.26 14.54 -11.97
CA TYR A 164 -3.72 14.42 -12.08
C TYR A 164 -4.17 15.22 -13.30
N ARG A 165 -4.98 14.60 -14.17
CA ARG A 165 -5.52 15.21 -15.38
C ARG A 165 -6.95 14.74 -15.56
N ILE A 166 -7.83 15.66 -15.94
CA ILE A 166 -9.15 15.34 -16.48
C ILE A 166 -8.97 15.25 -18.00
N ASP A 167 -9.29 14.11 -18.58
CA ASP A 167 -9.39 13.93 -20.02
C ASP A 167 -10.81 13.54 -20.43
N GLN A 168 -11.06 13.53 -21.74
CA GLN A 168 -12.39 13.23 -22.29
C GLN A 168 -12.88 11.85 -21.85
N GLY A 169 -11.98 10.86 -21.73
CA GLY A 169 -12.34 9.52 -21.24
C GLY A 169 -12.77 9.51 -19.78
N VAL A 170 -12.15 10.33 -18.93
CA VAL A 170 -12.62 10.54 -17.55
C VAL A 170 -14.01 11.17 -17.52
N LEU A 171 -14.29 12.16 -18.37
CA LEU A 171 -15.62 12.77 -18.46
C LEU A 171 -16.68 11.78 -18.95
N ASP A 172 -16.35 10.97 -19.96
CA ASP A 172 -17.25 9.95 -20.51
C ASP A 172 -17.55 8.86 -19.47
N SER A 173 -16.53 8.43 -18.69
CA SER A 173 -16.74 7.48 -17.60
C SER A 173 -17.57 8.06 -16.44
N LEU A 174 -17.39 9.34 -16.11
CA LEU A 174 -18.23 10.04 -15.13
C LEU A 174 -19.69 10.17 -15.60
N ALA A 175 -19.91 10.41 -16.89
CA ALA A 175 -21.25 10.41 -17.48
C ALA A 175 -21.93 9.04 -17.34
N VAL A 176 -21.21 7.95 -17.60
CA VAL A 176 -21.71 6.57 -17.42
C VAL A 176 -22.00 6.27 -15.94
N MET A 177 -21.22 6.83 -15.02
CA MET A 177 -21.44 6.70 -13.56
C MET A 177 -22.60 7.57 -13.03
N GLY A 178 -23.32 8.28 -13.90
CA GLY A 178 -24.53 9.03 -13.53
C GLY A 178 -24.26 10.45 -13.02
N VAL A 179 -23.07 11.01 -13.28
CA VAL A 179 -22.78 12.41 -12.97
C VAL A 179 -23.60 13.32 -13.91
N PRO A 180 -24.39 14.29 -13.40
CA PRO A 180 -25.20 15.17 -14.23
C PRO A 180 -24.37 16.00 -15.22
N ALA A 181 -24.95 16.30 -16.38
CA ALA A 181 -24.31 17.14 -17.40
C ALA A 181 -23.85 18.51 -16.86
N GLU A 182 -24.63 19.11 -15.94
CA GLU A 182 -24.28 20.38 -15.28
C GLU A 182 -22.97 20.31 -14.48
N VAL A 183 -22.66 19.14 -13.92
CA VAL A 183 -21.42 18.89 -13.17
C VAL A 183 -20.28 18.58 -14.14
N LEU A 184 -20.54 17.87 -15.24
CA LEU A 184 -19.56 17.60 -16.28
C LEU A 184 -19.12 18.89 -16.99
N ASP A 185 -20.05 19.78 -17.32
CA ASP A 185 -19.77 21.08 -17.95
C ASP A 185 -18.87 21.96 -17.09
N LYS A 186 -19.00 21.89 -15.76
CA LYS A 186 -18.11 22.54 -14.81
C LYS A 186 -16.69 21.97 -14.79
N LEU A 187 -16.52 20.71 -15.20
CA LEU A 187 -15.23 20.01 -15.26
C LEU A 187 -14.52 20.19 -16.62
N VAL A 188 -15.28 20.46 -17.70
CA VAL A 188 -14.75 20.69 -19.06
C VAL A 188 -13.60 21.72 -19.11
N PRO A 189 -13.64 22.87 -18.40
CA PRO A 189 -12.54 23.84 -18.40
C PRO A 189 -11.22 23.32 -17.82
N PHE A 190 -11.26 22.25 -17.03
CA PHE A 190 -10.07 21.61 -16.46
C PHE A 190 -9.52 20.48 -17.33
N THR A 191 -10.19 20.17 -18.44
CA THR A 191 -9.75 19.16 -19.41
C THR A 191 -8.37 19.54 -19.96
N GLY A 192 -7.40 18.64 -19.83
CA GLY A 192 -6.03 18.88 -20.26
C GLY A 192 -5.15 19.68 -19.28
N LYS A 193 -5.71 20.28 -18.22
CA LYS A 193 -4.92 20.90 -17.13
C LYS A 193 -4.25 19.81 -16.31
N ARG A 194 -2.95 19.97 -16.05
CA ARG A 194 -2.15 19.04 -15.23
C ARG A 194 -1.99 19.61 -13.83
N PHE A 195 -2.41 18.86 -12.82
CA PHE A 195 -2.21 19.25 -11.42
C PHE A 195 -1.03 18.52 -10.82
N LYS A 196 -0.23 19.27 -10.04
CA LYS A 196 1.02 18.79 -9.44
C LYS A 196 0.82 17.88 -8.21
N SER A 197 -0.38 17.88 -7.62
CA SER A 197 -0.70 17.05 -6.46
C SER A 197 -2.21 16.85 -6.31
N GLU A 198 -2.58 15.78 -5.61
CA GLU A 198 -3.98 15.46 -5.27
C GLU A 198 -4.65 16.60 -4.51
N LYS A 199 -3.90 17.27 -3.61
CA LYS A 199 -4.39 18.39 -2.81
C LYS A 199 -4.70 19.61 -3.67
N ALA A 200 -3.84 19.91 -4.66
CA ALA A 200 -4.06 20.99 -5.61
C ALA A 200 -5.27 20.71 -6.51
N PHE A 201 -5.39 19.47 -6.99
CA PHE A 201 -6.56 19.02 -7.76
C PHE A 201 -7.85 19.17 -6.95
N LYS A 202 -7.93 18.56 -5.76
CA LYS A 202 -9.10 18.64 -4.89
C LYS A 202 -9.47 20.08 -4.52
N LYS A 203 -8.50 20.97 -4.35
CA LYS A 203 -8.77 22.38 -4.05
C LYS A 203 -9.49 23.07 -5.21
N GLU A 204 -9.04 22.84 -6.44
CA GLU A 204 -9.61 23.48 -7.62
C GLU A 204 -10.98 22.90 -7.96
N ILE A 205 -11.16 21.58 -7.84
CA ILE A 205 -12.45 20.92 -8.04
C ILE A 205 -13.48 21.37 -6.99
N LYS A 206 -13.09 21.47 -5.73
CA LYS A 206 -13.95 22.03 -4.66
C LYS A 206 -14.32 23.51 -4.89
N GLY A 207 -13.53 24.23 -5.68
CA GLY A 207 -13.82 25.63 -6.01
C GLY A 207 -14.97 25.79 -7.00
N VAL A 208 -15.30 24.74 -7.76
CA VAL A 208 -16.30 24.81 -8.85
C VAL A 208 -17.56 24.00 -8.52
N LEU A 209 -17.43 22.95 -7.70
CA LEU A 209 -18.57 22.16 -7.23
C LEU A 209 -19.26 22.81 -6.03
N THR A 210 -20.59 22.75 -5.99
CA THR A 210 -21.36 23.10 -4.80
C THR A 210 -21.18 22.04 -3.70
N MET A 211 -21.48 22.40 -2.45
CA MET A 211 -21.39 21.47 -1.31
C MET A 211 -22.23 20.19 -1.48
N LYS A 212 -23.37 20.29 -2.18
CA LYS A 212 -24.25 19.15 -2.46
C LYS A 212 -23.64 18.22 -3.51
N GLU A 213 -23.18 18.77 -4.62
CA GLU A 213 -22.49 18.03 -5.69
C GLU A 213 -21.18 17.39 -5.17
N GLN A 214 -20.47 18.05 -4.26
CA GLN A 214 -19.25 17.51 -3.66
C GLN A 214 -19.54 16.30 -2.77
N HIS A 215 -20.65 16.31 -2.02
CA HIS A 215 -21.04 15.19 -1.17
C HIS A 215 -21.47 13.98 -2.01
N GLU A 216 -22.16 14.24 -3.11
CA GLU A 216 -22.77 13.22 -3.96
C GLU A 216 -21.78 12.64 -5.00
N PHE A 217 -20.94 13.48 -5.61
CA PHE A 217 -20.05 13.10 -6.72
C PHE A 217 -18.56 13.28 -6.44
N GLY A 218 -18.17 13.95 -5.35
CA GLY A 218 -16.76 14.21 -5.03
C GLY A 218 -15.94 12.95 -4.70
N GLY A 219 -16.60 11.82 -4.44
CA GLY A 219 -15.95 10.51 -4.32
C GLY A 219 -15.54 9.92 -5.68
N LEU A 220 -16.32 10.22 -6.73
CA LEU A 220 -16.12 9.72 -8.10
C LEU A 220 -15.09 10.54 -8.87
N ILE A 221 -14.91 11.81 -8.51
CA ILE A 221 -13.96 12.73 -9.14
C ILE A 221 -12.64 12.73 -8.35
N ARG A 222 -11.78 11.72 -8.56
CA ARG A 222 -10.47 11.59 -7.90
C ARG A 222 -9.34 11.25 -8.87
#